data_AF-A0A656JIJ8-F1
#
_entry.id   AF-A0A656JIJ8-F1
#
_cell.length_a   1.000
_cell.length_b   1.000
_cell.length_c   1.000
_cell.angle_alpha   90.00
_cell.angle_beta   90.00
_cell.angle_gamma   90.00
#
_symmetry.space_group_name_H-M   'P 1'
#
loop_
_entity.id
_entity.type
_entity.pdbx_description
1 polymer ?
#
loop_
_entity_poly.entity_id
_entity_poly.type
_entity_poly.pdbx_seq_one_letter_code
_entity_poly.pdbx_strand_id
1 'polypeptide(L)'
;QAHHLILDGWGYGQMMKSLGELYTAQIEGHSLELDAPRYSDFILDDARYHASPRFAKDKAYWLDKYRSLPEPLLVSRYHNRRATDPAPSHAWVQALPGVLHARLKQFAERHNASAFHVLLAALHVYFTRTTQRKEWVVGLPLLNRT
;
A
#
# COMPACT_ATOMS: atom_id res chain seq x y z
N GLN A 1 -8.86 17.22 6.84
CA GLN A 1 -7.69 16.34 7.05
C GLN A 1 -8.13 15.21 7.98
N ALA A 2 -7.65 13.99 7.77
CA ALA A 2 -7.98 12.83 8.60
C ALA A 2 -6.71 12.28 9.25
N HIS A 3 -6.82 11.72 10.45
CA HIS A 3 -5.70 11.03 11.08
C HIS A 3 -5.47 9.68 10.38
N HIS A 4 -4.24 9.37 9.98
CA HIS A 4 -3.94 8.16 9.19
C HIS A 4 -4.25 6.85 9.94
N LEU A 5 -4.40 6.90 11.27
CA LEU A 5 -4.87 5.77 12.10
C LEU A 5 -6.27 5.28 11.72
N ILE A 6 -7.15 6.17 11.26
CA ILE A 6 -8.55 5.84 10.97
C ILE A 6 -8.87 5.83 9.47
N LEU A 7 -7.91 6.23 8.62
CA LEU A 7 -8.13 6.37 7.19
C LEU A 7 -6.85 6.12 6.40
N ASP A 8 -6.94 5.29 5.36
CA ASP A 8 -5.88 5.05 4.38
C ASP A 8 -6.19 5.76 3.04
N GLY A 9 -5.28 5.64 2.07
CA GLY A 9 -5.44 6.28 0.76
C GLY A 9 -6.66 5.79 -0.03
N TRP A 10 -7.05 4.53 0.13
CA TRP A 10 -8.23 3.99 -0.55
C TRP A 10 -9.52 4.54 0.07
N GLY A 11 -9.61 4.52 1.41
CA GLY A 11 -10.74 5.07 2.15
C GLY A 11 -10.89 6.57 1.91
N TYR A 12 -9.79 7.31 1.81
CA TYR A 12 -9.83 8.72 1.41
C TYR A 12 -10.42 8.92 0.01
N GLY A 13 -10.04 8.06 -0.96
CA GLY A 13 -10.61 8.08 -2.30
C GLY A 13 -12.12 7.84 -2.32
N GLN A 14 -12.59 6.85 -1.56
CA GLN A 14 -14.03 6.58 -1.42
C GLN A 14 -14.77 7.76 -0.76
N MET A 15 -14.22 8.30 0.32
CA MET A 15 -14.79 9.47 1.01
C MET A 15 -14.93 10.67 0.06
N MET A 16 -13.93 10.95 -0.78
CA MET A 16 -14.01 12.03 -1.76
C MET A 16 -15.03 11.75 -2.88
N LYS A 17 -15.15 10.50 -3.33
CA LYS A 17 -16.18 10.08 -4.30
C LYS A 17 -17.58 10.31 -3.73
N SER A 18 -17.84 9.79 -2.53
CA SER A 18 -19.12 9.94 -1.81
C SER A 18 -19.47 11.42 -1.58
N LEU A 19 -18.48 12.24 -1.22
CA LEU A 19 -18.68 13.68 -1.06
C LEU A 19 -19.12 14.34 -2.38
N GLY A 20 -18.50 13.98 -3.50
CA GLY A 20 -18.87 14.51 -4.82
C GLY A 20 -20.28 14.09 -5.25
N GLU A 21 -20.67 12.85 -4.96
CA GLU A 21 -22.00 12.32 -5.26
C GLU A 21 -23.09 13.03 -4.45
N LEU A 22 -22.89 13.17 -3.13
CA LEU A 22 -23.82 13.89 -2.25
C LEU A 22 -23.95 15.37 -2.64
N TYR A 23 -22.83 16.02 -2.95
CA TYR A 23 -22.83 17.41 -3.40
C TYR A 23 -23.64 17.58 -4.70
N THR A 24 -23.43 16.69 -5.66
CA THR A 24 -24.13 16.73 -6.95
C THR A 24 -25.64 16.53 -6.75
N ALA A 25 -26.05 15.54 -5.97
CA ALA A 25 -27.46 15.28 -5.66
C ALA A 25 -28.14 16.50 -5.02
N GLN A 26 -27.45 17.15 -4.08
CA GLN A 26 -27.95 18.34 -3.41
C GLN A 26 -28.14 19.53 -4.38
N ILE A 27 -27.24 19.70 -5.36
CA ILE A 27 -27.39 20.74 -6.40
C ILE A 27 -28.54 20.43 -7.36
N GLU A 28 -28.74 19.15 -7.69
CA GLU A 28 -29.81 18.69 -8.59
C GLU A 28 -31.18 18.57 -7.90
N GLY A 29 -31.24 18.81 -6.59
CA GLY A 29 -32.49 18.83 -5.83
C GLY A 29 -33.07 17.44 -5.53
N HIS A 30 -32.25 16.39 -5.56
CA HIS A 30 -32.64 15.05 -5.13
C HIS A 30 -31.81 14.56 -3.95
N SER A 31 -32.34 13.56 -3.25
CA SER A 31 -31.67 12.94 -2.10
C SER A 31 -30.93 11.70 -2.55
N LEU A 32 -29.66 11.59 -2.16
CA LEU A 32 -28.85 10.40 -2.35
C LEU A 32 -28.55 9.76 -1.00
N GLU A 33 -28.97 8.51 -0.82
CA GLU A 33 -28.54 7.70 0.31
C GLU A 33 -27.32 6.87 -0.09
N LEU A 34 -26.25 6.98 0.70
CA LEU A 34 -25.04 6.18 0.55
C LEU A 34 -25.01 5.12 1.65
N ASP A 35 -24.83 3.87 1.26
CA ASP A 35 -24.59 2.78 2.18
C ASP A 35 -23.08 2.55 2.35
N ALA A 36 -22.64 2.40 3.60
CA ALA A 36 -21.25 2.12 3.94
C ALA A 36 -21.19 1.10 5.08
N PRO A 37 -20.38 0.02 4.94
CA PRO A 37 -20.25 -0.97 5.98
C PRO A 37 -19.64 -0.35 7.24
N ARG A 38 -20.06 -0.82 8.41
CA ARG A 38 -19.54 -0.31 9.67
C ARG A 38 -18.16 -0.91 9.92
N TYR A 39 -17.25 -0.10 10.47
CA TYR A 39 -15.92 -0.62 10.85
C TYR A 39 -16.01 -1.72 11.93
N SER A 40 -17.08 -1.74 12.73
CA SER A 40 -17.38 -2.83 13.65
C SER A 40 -17.51 -4.19 12.96
N ASP A 41 -18.06 -4.21 11.74
CA ASP A 41 -18.26 -5.45 10.99
C ASP A 41 -16.89 -5.98 10.53
N PHE A 42 -16.01 -5.08 10.07
CA PHE A 42 -14.62 -5.43 9.77
C PHE A 42 -13.87 -6.00 10.99
N ILE A 43 -14.08 -5.45 12.19
CA ILE A 43 -13.46 -5.99 13.42
C ILE A 43 -13.92 -7.43 13.69
N LEU A 44 -15.21 -7.72 13.47
CA LEU A 44 -15.74 -9.08 13.61
C LEU A 44 -15.16 -10.01 12.55
N ASP A 45 -14.98 -9.54 11.32
CA ASP A 45 -14.41 -10.31 10.22
C ASP A 45 -12.93 -10.63 10.47
N ASP A 46 -12.16 -9.66 10.95
CA ASP A 46 -10.76 -9.83 11.33
C ASP A 46 -10.60 -10.84 12.48
N ALA A 47 -11.47 -10.77 13.50
CA ALA A 47 -11.52 -11.74 14.58
C ALA A 47 -11.82 -13.16 14.07
N ARG A 48 -12.75 -13.31 13.11
CA ARG A 48 -13.04 -14.60 12.47
C ARG A 48 -11.85 -15.13 11.67
N TYR A 49 -11.15 -14.26 10.94
CA TYR A 49 -9.92 -14.63 10.25
C TYR A 49 -8.86 -15.11 11.24
N HIS A 50 -8.60 -14.37 12.32
CA HIS A 50 -7.64 -14.73 13.36
C HIS A 50 -7.92 -16.09 14.00
N ALA A 51 -9.20 -16.45 14.16
CA ALA A 51 -9.63 -17.75 14.70
C ALA A 51 -9.62 -18.89 13.67
N SER A 52 -9.33 -18.60 12.39
CA SER A 52 -9.45 -19.58 11.30
C SER A 52 -8.19 -20.44 11.13
N PRO A 53 -8.32 -21.66 10.54
CA PRO A 53 -7.16 -22.44 10.10
C PRO A 53 -6.30 -21.72 9.05
N ARG A 54 -6.91 -20.80 8.29
CA ARG A 54 -6.19 -19.99 7.30
C ARG A 54 -5.15 -19.09 7.95
N PHE A 55 -5.46 -18.46 9.08
CA PHE A 55 -4.50 -17.65 9.83
C PHE A 55 -3.27 -18.46 10.27
N ALA A 56 -3.48 -19.69 10.75
CA ALA A 56 -2.38 -20.58 11.12
C ALA A 56 -1.50 -20.94 9.91
N LYS A 57 -2.11 -21.20 8.75
CA LYS A 57 -1.40 -21.47 7.49
C LYS A 57 -0.61 -20.24 7.01
N ASP A 58 -1.22 -19.07 7.00
CA ASP A 58 -0.60 -17.82 6.55
C ASP A 58 0.58 -17.46 7.48
N LYS A 59 0.42 -17.63 8.80
CA LYS A 59 1.51 -17.49 9.78
C LYS A 59 2.66 -18.46 9.51
N ALA A 60 2.37 -19.75 9.32
CA ALA A 60 3.39 -20.76 9.05
C ALA A 60 4.16 -20.45 7.76
N TYR A 61 3.45 -20.04 6.70
CA TYR A 61 4.05 -19.63 5.45
C TYR A 61 5.04 -18.48 5.64
N TRP A 62 4.65 -17.40 6.32
CA TRP A 62 5.53 -16.23 6.48
C TRP A 62 6.74 -16.50 7.37
N LEU A 63 6.57 -17.29 8.44
CA LEU A 63 7.68 -17.71 9.29
C LEU A 63 8.69 -18.59 8.54
N ASP A 64 8.22 -19.47 7.66
CA ASP A 64 9.09 -20.30 6.83
C ASP A 64 9.78 -19.47 5.74
N LYS A 65 9.01 -18.63 5.03
CA LYS A 65 9.48 -17.81 3.90
C LYS A 65 10.59 -16.85 4.30
N TYR A 66 10.54 -16.30 5.51
CA TYR A 66 11.50 -15.34 6.04
C TYR A 66 12.30 -15.89 7.23
N ARG A 67 12.59 -17.20 7.24
CA ARG A 67 13.42 -17.84 8.27
C ARG A 67 14.80 -17.19 8.39
N SER A 68 15.36 -16.75 7.26
CA SER A 68 16.55 -15.91 7.19
C SER A 68 16.22 -14.65 6.39
N LEU A 69 16.64 -13.50 6.90
CA LEU A 69 16.51 -12.23 6.19
C LEU A 69 17.90 -11.79 5.70
N PRO A 70 18.01 -11.25 4.48
CA PRO A 70 19.23 -10.59 4.06
C PRO A 70 19.47 -9.34 4.90
N GLU A 71 20.71 -8.87 4.93
CA GLU A 71 21.07 -7.60 5.56
C GLU A 71 20.15 -6.46 5.07
N PRO A 72 19.74 -5.52 5.94
CA PRO A 72 18.87 -4.41 5.56
C PRO A 72 19.46 -3.59 4.41
N LEU A 73 18.67 -3.36 3.36
CA LEU A 73 19.12 -2.65 2.15
C LEU A 73 19.54 -1.21 2.44
N LEU A 74 18.88 -0.56 3.41
CA LEU A 74 19.13 0.81 3.81
C LEU A 74 19.55 0.85 5.27
N VAL A 75 20.55 1.67 5.59
CA VAL A 75 20.93 1.95 6.98
C VAL A 75 19.92 2.91 7.58
N SER A 76 19.43 2.61 8.79
CA SER A 76 18.55 3.52 9.52
C SER A 76 19.27 4.84 9.81
N ARG A 77 18.82 5.91 9.14
CA ARG A 77 19.33 7.28 9.35
C ARG A 77 19.13 7.78 10.79
N TYR A 78 18.29 7.11 11.57
CA TYR A 78 17.85 7.53 12.90
C TYR A 78 18.00 6.43 13.96
N HIS A 79 18.98 5.53 13.81
CA HIS A 79 19.22 4.40 14.70
C HIS A 79 19.43 4.76 16.18
N ASN A 80 19.75 6.02 16.50
CA ASN A 80 19.98 6.50 17.87
C ASN A 80 18.79 7.23 18.51
N ARG A 81 17.60 7.22 17.89
CA ARG A 81 16.43 7.95 18.41
C ARG A 81 15.61 7.11 19.39
N ARG A 82 14.97 7.79 20.34
CA ARG A 82 13.96 7.16 21.22
C ARG A 82 12.64 7.02 20.45
N ALA A 83 11.83 6.03 20.81
CA ALA A 83 10.53 5.79 20.19
C ALA A 83 9.57 7.00 20.29
N THR A 84 9.79 7.88 21.26
CA THR A 84 8.99 9.10 21.49
C THR A 84 9.44 10.30 20.65
N ASP A 85 10.59 10.22 19.99
CA ASP A 85 11.12 11.36 19.25
C ASP A 85 10.32 11.55 17.95
N PRO A 86 9.84 12.78 17.65
CA PRO A 86 9.07 13.02 16.42
C PRO A 86 9.92 12.72 15.18
N ALA A 87 9.50 11.75 14.37
CA ALA A 87 10.22 11.38 13.16
C ALA A 87 9.97 12.44 12.07
N PRO A 88 11.01 13.18 11.62
CA PRO A 88 10.85 14.13 10.54
C PRO A 88 10.54 13.37 9.25
N SER A 89 9.52 13.81 8.54
CA SER A 89 9.16 13.31 7.22
C SER A 89 9.34 14.43 6.20
N HIS A 90 9.70 14.04 4.99
CA HIS A 90 9.77 14.95 3.84
C HIS A 90 9.16 14.23 2.64
N ALA A 91 8.33 14.93 1.89
CA ALA A 91 7.72 14.42 0.67
C ALA A 91 8.38 15.07 -0.54
N TRP A 92 8.93 14.24 -1.42
CA TRP A 92 9.38 14.68 -2.74
C TRP A 92 8.48 14.05 -3.79
N VAL A 93 7.84 14.90 -4.60
CA VAL A 93 6.88 14.48 -5.61
C VAL A 93 7.41 14.86 -6.97
N GLN A 94 7.62 13.85 -7.82
CA GLN A 94 7.95 14.06 -9.21
C GLN A 94 6.90 13.36 -10.09
N ALA A 95 6.30 14.12 -11.00
CA ALA A 95 5.38 13.56 -11.98
C ALA A 95 6.15 12.68 -12.97
N LEU A 96 5.66 11.45 -13.17
CA LEU A 96 6.15 10.58 -14.22
C LEU A 96 5.58 11.07 -15.57
N PRO A 97 6.41 11.35 -16.60
CA PRO A 97 5.91 11.75 -17.90
C PRO A 97 4.91 10.74 -18.47
N GLY A 98 3.79 11.22 -19.01
CA GLY A 98 2.72 10.35 -19.52
C GLY A 98 3.20 9.36 -20.59
N VAL A 99 4.11 9.80 -21.47
CA VAL A 99 4.75 8.95 -22.49
C VAL A 99 5.54 7.80 -21.85
N LEU A 100 6.25 8.06 -20.75
CA LEU A 100 7.00 7.02 -20.03
C LEU A 100 6.03 6.03 -19.36
N HIS A 101 4.98 6.53 -18.71
CA HIS A 101 3.95 5.66 -18.12
C HIS A 101 3.27 4.75 -19.15
N ALA A 102 2.93 5.28 -20.33
CA ALA A 102 2.37 4.49 -21.43
C ALA A 102 3.33 3.38 -21.89
N ARG A 103 4.63 3.68 -22.02
CA ARG A 103 5.66 2.69 -22.36
C ARG A 103 5.82 1.62 -21.28
N LEU A 104 5.73 1.98 -20.00
CA LEU A 104 5.75 1.00 -18.90
C LEU A 104 4.57 0.04 -18.98
N LYS A 105 3.36 0.55 -19.24
CA LYS A 105 2.16 -0.28 -19.43
C LYS A 105 2.30 -1.25 -20.60
N GLN A 106 2.70 -0.75 -21.76
CA GLN A 106 2.90 -1.59 -22.95
C GLN A 106 3.96 -2.67 -22.72
N PHE A 107 5.05 -2.34 -22.01
CA PHE A 107 6.05 -3.34 -21.64
C PHE A 107 5.46 -4.38 -20.69
N ALA A 108 4.72 -3.94 -19.67
CA ALA A 108 4.10 -4.84 -18.69
C ALA A 108 3.12 -5.83 -19.33
N GLU A 109 2.30 -5.37 -20.28
CA GLU A 109 1.33 -6.20 -21.01
C GLU A 109 2.00 -7.37 -21.74
N ARG A 110 3.16 -7.14 -22.37
CA ARG A 110 3.94 -8.20 -23.05
C ARG A 110 4.43 -9.30 -22.10
N HIS A 111 4.45 -9.03 -20.80
CA HIS A 111 4.91 -9.93 -19.75
C HIS A 111 3.80 -10.38 -18.79
N ASN A 112 2.52 -10.17 -19.14
CA ASN A 112 1.37 -10.45 -18.24
C ASN A 112 1.53 -9.81 -16.86
N ALA A 113 2.06 -8.58 -16.84
CA ALA A 113 2.40 -7.84 -15.64
C ALA A 113 1.71 -6.46 -15.62
N SER A 114 1.82 -5.76 -14.49
CA SER A 114 1.32 -4.39 -14.34
C SER A 114 2.48 -3.37 -14.42
N ALA A 115 2.18 -2.10 -14.66
CA ALA A 115 3.18 -1.03 -14.59
C ALA A 115 3.88 -0.98 -13.22
N PHE A 116 3.18 -1.37 -12.14
CA PHE A 116 3.74 -1.53 -10.81
C PHE A 116 4.84 -2.61 -10.76
N HIS A 117 4.63 -3.77 -11.39
CA HIS A 117 5.67 -4.81 -11.48
C HIS A 117 6.91 -4.30 -12.23
N VAL A 118 6.74 -3.49 -13.27
CA VAL A 118 7.87 -2.89 -14.00
C VAL A 118 8.65 -1.91 -13.14
N LEU A 119 7.95 -1.07 -12.36
CA LEU A 119 8.58 -0.17 -11.39
C LEU A 119 9.34 -0.95 -10.30
N LEU A 120 8.75 -2.02 -9.78
CA LEU A 120 9.40 -2.89 -8.80
C LEU A 120 10.66 -3.55 -9.38
N ALA A 121 10.61 -4.01 -10.63
CA ALA A 121 11.77 -4.53 -11.35
C ALA A 121 12.85 -3.46 -11.55
N ALA A 122 12.47 -2.21 -11.86
CA ALA A 122 13.41 -1.10 -11.98
C ALA A 122 14.10 -0.80 -10.64
N LEU A 123 13.37 -0.80 -9.52
CA LEU A 123 13.94 -0.69 -8.17
C LEU A 123 14.88 -1.85 -7.87
N HIS A 124 14.50 -3.07 -8.24
CA HIS A 124 15.36 -4.26 -8.10
C HIS A 124 16.68 -4.09 -8.82
N VAL A 125 16.65 -3.71 -10.10
CA VAL A 125 17.84 -3.48 -10.92
C VAL A 125 18.70 -2.36 -10.35
N TYR A 126 18.08 -1.25 -9.94
CA TYR A 126 18.76 -0.11 -9.33
C TYR A 126 19.54 -0.55 -8.09
N PHE A 127 18.86 -1.12 -7.10
CA PHE A 127 19.50 -1.50 -5.84
C PHE A 127 20.52 -2.61 -6.02
N THR A 128 20.24 -3.61 -6.87
CA THR A 128 21.22 -4.66 -7.15
C THR A 128 22.52 -4.10 -7.71
N ARG A 129 22.44 -3.07 -8.56
CA ARG A 129 23.61 -2.43 -9.17
C ARG A 129 24.33 -1.45 -8.24
N THR A 130 23.59 -0.68 -7.43
CA THR A 130 24.18 0.38 -6.60
C THR A 130 24.66 -0.10 -5.24
N THR A 131 24.01 -1.10 -4.65
CA THR A 131 24.39 -1.64 -3.33
C THR A 131 25.15 -2.96 -3.42
N GLN A 132 25.33 -3.49 -4.63
CA GLN A 132 25.97 -4.79 -4.91
C GLN A 132 25.31 -5.95 -4.14
N ARG A 133 24.00 -5.87 -3.88
CA ARG A 133 23.22 -6.92 -3.21
C ARG A 133 22.29 -7.62 -4.19
N LYS A 134 22.40 -8.95 -4.28
CA LYS A 134 21.52 -9.76 -5.13
C LYS A 134 20.16 -10.06 -4.49
N GLU A 135 20.10 -10.02 -3.17
CA GLU A 135 18.89 -10.30 -2.39
C GLU A 135 18.57 -9.12 -1.48
N TRP A 136 17.31 -8.71 -1.47
CA TRP A 136 16.79 -7.65 -0.63
C TRP A 136 15.29 -7.84 -0.42
N VAL A 137 14.79 -7.33 0.70
CA VAL A 137 13.37 -7.40 1.08
C VAL A 137 12.79 -5.99 1.07
N VAL A 138 11.58 -5.86 0.53
CA VAL A 138 10.82 -4.61 0.52
C VAL A 138 9.39 -4.86 0.97
N GLY A 139 8.93 -4.03 1.91
CA GLY A 139 7.53 -4.00 2.30
C GLY A 139 6.72 -3.28 1.24
N LEU A 140 5.63 -3.91 0.80
CA LEU A 140 4.67 -3.31 -0.13
C LEU A 140 3.34 -3.15 0.61
N PRO A 141 2.69 -1.98 0.57
CA PRO A 141 1.38 -1.82 1.15
C PRO A 141 0.36 -2.63 0.34
N LEU A 142 -0.36 -3.52 1.02
CA LEU A 142 -1.49 -4.24 0.46
C LEU A 142 -2.76 -3.65 1.05
N LEU A 143 -3.79 -3.43 0.22
CA LEU A 143 -5.05 -2.85 0.68
C LEU A 143 -5.79 -3.77 1.65
N ASN A 144 -5.60 -5.09 1.55
CA ASN A 144 -6.21 -6.11 2.39
C ASN A 144 -7.75 -6.01 2.48
N ARG A 145 -8.40 -5.82 1.32
CA ARG A 145 -9.85 -5.61 1.18
C ARG A 145 -10.45 -6.62 0.18
N THR A 146 -10.16 -7.91 0.36
CA THR A 146 -10.64 -9.02 -0.48
C THR A 146 -11.78 -9.78 0.16
#